data_AF-A0A168AKA2-F1
#
_entry.id   AF-A0A168AKA2-F1
#
_cell.length_a   1.000
_cell.length_b   1.000
_cell.length_c   1.000
_cell.angle_alpha   90.00
_cell.angle_beta   90.00
_cell.angle_gamma   90.00
#
_symmetry.space_group_name_H-M   'P 1'
#
loop_
_entity.id
_entity.type
_entity.pdbx_description
1 polymer ?
#
loop_
_entity_poly.entity_id
_entity_poly.type
_entity_poly.pdbx_seq_one_letter_code
_entity_poly.pdbx_strand_id
1 'polypeptide(L)'
;MSASPSSTSDLRPRVEEVTDSEDDIPLAKMKTKIQNEAAQAAETKAAAEEEDEYTGITFVDMLRFIVLAILTSSGLSYLITQESFTWGYKPWAKFHAMRHYFRGPINLTPSQLALYNGTDPSLPIYLAVNGTIFDVTSGARFYGPGAAYHYAAGCEANRAFITGCFQEDRTPDLRGVELLYIPIEDCEETGYSAAGCEEEKLMPAAEKKKRREAELRKAKVYVQKALEGWYRFYDKNDKYFKVGKVIPEPDGAGLKETEGPVPTLCVLAQSQRPKRSEMKKYEEERRSKEAEMAKVTARRAH
;
A
#
# COMPACT_ATOMS: atom_id res chain seq x y z
N MET A 1 -61.04 -5.08 60.14
CA MET A 1 -61.89 -5.31 58.94
C MET A 1 -61.58 -6.71 58.48
N SER A 2 -62.04 -7.73 59.22
CA SER A 2 -63.41 -8.27 59.19
C SER A 2 -63.66 -8.96 57.84
N ALA A 3 -63.96 -10.25 57.74
CA ALA A 3 -64.11 -11.29 58.75
C ALA A 3 -64.09 -12.65 58.01
N SER A 4 -63.54 -13.69 58.65
CA SER A 4 -64.06 -15.07 58.56
C SER A 4 -65.54 -15.09 59.04
N PRO A 5 -66.32 -16.20 59.05
CA PRO A 5 -65.93 -17.60 58.93
C PRO A 5 -66.97 -18.48 58.18
N SER A 6 -66.74 -19.80 58.17
CA SER A 6 -67.65 -20.84 58.72
C SER A 6 -68.46 -21.49 57.58
N SER A 7 -68.88 -22.75 57.58
CA SER A 7 -68.78 -23.90 58.48
C SER A 7 -69.67 -24.97 57.86
N THR A 8 -69.28 -26.25 57.99
CA THR A 8 -70.15 -27.47 58.04
C THR A 8 -71.02 -27.78 56.81
N SER A 9 -71.24 -29.01 56.36
CA SER A 9 -71.46 -30.32 56.97
C SER A 9 -71.52 -31.30 55.79
N ASP A 10 -70.79 -32.42 55.78
CA ASP A 10 -71.22 -33.76 56.23
C ASP A 10 -72.50 -34.32 55.58
N LEU A 11 -72.50 -35.65 55.41
CA LEU A 11 -73.55 -36.58 54.95
C LEU A 11 -73.34 -37.19 53.53
N ARG A 12 -72.68 -38.37 53.54
CA ARG A 12 -73.08 -39.55 52.71
C ARG A 12 -74.50 -39.99 53.13
N PRO A 13 -75.25 -40.87 52.42
CA PRO A 13 -74.88 -41.74 51.29
C PRO A 13 -75.91 -41.68 50.14
N ARG A 14 -75.78 -42.53 49.10
CA ARG A 14 -76.82 -43.48 48.62
C ARG A 14 -76.45 -44.00 47.22
N VAL A 15 -76.15 -45.28 47.18
CA VAL A 15 -76.27 -46.10 45.97
C VAL A 15 -77.76 -46.16 45.66
N GLU A 16 -78.15 -45.71 44.47
CA GLU A 16 -79.43 -46.07 43.88
C GLU A 16 -79.15 -46.61 42.48
N GLU A 17 -79.57 -47.85 42.29
CA GLU A 17 -79.38 -48.67 41.12
C GLU A 17 -80.75 -48.79 40.44
N VAL A 18 -80.76 -48.70 39.10
CA VAL A 18 -81.79 -49.17 38.14
C VAL A 18 -83.09 -48.33 38.15
N THR A 19 -83.58 -47.74 37.05
CA THR A 19 -84.19 -48.42 35.89
C THR A 19 -84.23 -47.56 34.63
N ASP A 20 -84.20 -48.25 33.49
CA ASP A 20 -84.55 -47.83 32.12
C ASP A 20 -85.66 -46.78 32.00
N SER A 21 -85.43 -45.80 31.13
CA SER A 21 -86.37 -45.47 30.05
C SER A 21 -85.70 -44.55 29.02
N GLU A 22 -85.69 -45.03 27.78
CA GLU A 22 -85.27 -44.41 26.54
C GLU A 22 -85.92 -43.03 26.31
N ASP A 23 -85.18 -42.08 25.69
CA ASP A 23 -85.74 -41.16 24.70
C ASP A 23 -84.63 -40.48 23.87
N ASP A 24 -84.71 -40.70 22.57
CA ASP A 24 -83.70 -40.51 21.53
C ASP A 24 -83.50 -39.06 21.05
N ILE A 25 -82.24 -38.61 20.99
CA ILE A 25 -81.80 -37.56 20.05
C ILE A 25 -80.97 -38.24 18.96
N PRO A 26 -81.30 -38.11 17.66
CA PRO A 26 -80.75 -38.99 16.64
C PRO A 26 -79.25 -38.77 16.46
N LEU A 27 -78.50 -39.81 16.85
CA LEU A 27 -77.05 -40.02 16.71
C LEU A 27 -76.49 -39.62 15.32
N ALA A 28 -77.34 -39.59 14.30
CA ALA A 28 -77.02 -39.20 12.93
C ALA A 28 -76.63 -37.72 12.78
N LYS A 29 -77.27 -36.79 13.52
CA LYS A 29 -76.98 -35.35 13.43
C LYS A 29 -75.69 -34.94 14.15
N MET A 30 -75.38 -35.60 15.27
CA MET A 30 -74.10 -35.40 15.96
C MET A 30 -72.94 -35.95 15.14
N LYS A 31 -73.10 -37.13 14.52
CA LYS A 31 -72.05 -37.73 13.68
C LYS A 31 -71.69 -36.88 12.46
N THR A 32 -72.69 -36.32 11.77
CA THR A 32 -72.45 -35.45 10.61
C THR A 32 -71.81 -34.12 11.00
N LYS A 33 -72.19 -33.53 12.13
CA LYS A 33 -71.56 -32.30 12.63
C LYS A 33 -70.09 -32.52 13.02
N ILE A 34 -69.80 -33.61 13.74
CA ILE A 34 -68.43 -33.98 14.13
C ILE A 34 -67.58 -34.28 12.89
N GLN A 35 -68.13 -34.96 11.88
CA GLN A 35 -67.42 -35.24 10.63
C GLN A 35 -67.11 -33.97 9.83
N ASN A 36 -68.04 -33.01 9.77
CA ASN A 36 -67.84 -31.76 9.04
C ASN A 36 -66.86 -30.81 9.75
N GLU A 37 -66.91 -30.74 11.08
CA GLU A 37 -65.95 -29.95 11.89
C GLU A 37 -64.55 -30.58 11.84
N ALA A 38 -64.45 -31.91 11.82
CA ALA A 38 -63.17 -32.62 11.63
C ALA A 38 -62.60 -32.42 10.22
N ALA A 39 -63.45 -32.41 9.18
CA ALA A 39 -63.03 -32.13 7.81
C ALA A 39 -62.54 -30.68 7.64
N GLN A 40 -63.25 -29.70 8.21
CA GLN A 40 -62.81 -28.30 8.20
C GLN A 40 -61.54 -28.07 9.02
N ALA A 41 -61.38 -28.74 10.17
CA ALA A 41 -60.16 -28.71 10.96
C ALA A 41 -58.98 -29.38 10.23
N ALA A 42 -59.24 -30.43 9.44
CA ALA A 42 -58.22 -31.08 8.62
C ALA A 42 -57.80 -30.22 7.41
N GLU A 43 -58.74 -29.56 6.73
CA GLU A 43 -58.44 -28.63 5.63
C GLU A 43 -57.70 -27.38 6.10
N THR A 44 -58.11 -26.78 7.22
CA THR A 44 -57.41 -25.61 7.78
C THR A 44 -56.02 -25.95 8.30
N LYS A 45 -55.83 -27.18 8.83
CA LYS A 45 -54.51 -27.67 9.22
C LYS A 45 -53.65 -28.02 8.01
N ALA A 46 -54.21 -28.59 6.95
CA ALA A 46 -53.51 -28.84 5.70
C ALA A 46 -53.12 -27.54 4.98
N ALA A 47 -53.98 -26.52 4.99
CA ALA A 47 -53.68 -25.20 4.44
C ALA A 47 -52.63 -24.44 5.28
N ALA A 48 -52.65 -24.57 6.61
CA ALA A 48 -51.61 -24.02 7.48
C ALA A 48 -50.27 -24.77 7.33
N GLU A 49 -50.31 -26.09 7.13
CA GLU A 49 -49.12 -26.90 6.83
C GLU A 49 -48.55 -26.60 5.42
N GLU A 50 -49.39 -26.25 4.44
CA GLU A 50 -48.94 -25.78 3.11
C GLU A 50 -48.32 -24.37 3.13
N GLU A 51 -48.80 -23.45 3.98
CA GLU A 51 -48.23 -22.09 4.08
C GLU A 51 -46.91 -22.04 4.89
N ASP A 52 -46.71 -22.95 5.84
CA ASP A 52 -45.47 -23.06 6.64
C ASP A 52 -44.35 -23.88 5.96
N GLU A 53 -44.61 -24.49 4.80
CA GLU A 53 -43.56 -25.09 3.94
C GLU A 53 -42.80 -24.02 3.13
N TYR A 54 -42.67 -22.81 3.68
CA TYR A 54 -41.79 -21.78 3.16
C TYR A 54 -40.36 -22.01 3.67
N THR A 55 -39.65 -22.89 2.95
CA THR A 55 -38.18 -23.07 2.88
C THR A 55 -37.36 -22.19 3.83
N GLY A 56 -37.09 -22.68 5.04
CA GLY A 56 -36.03 -22.11 5.87
C GLY A 56 -34.72 -22.15 5.09
N ILE A 57 -34.05 -21.00 4.93
CA ILE A 57 -32.82 -20.89 4.14
C ILE A 57 -31.81 -21.89 4.71
N THR A 58 -31.56 -22.96 3.97
CA THR A 58 -30.62 -23.99 4.42
C THR A 58 -29.20 -23.45 4.35
N PHE A 59 -28.27 -24.03 5.11
CA PHE A 59 -26.85 -23.67 5.00
C PHE A 59 -26.34 -23.81 3.55
N VAL A 60 -26.88 -24.79 2.81
CA VAL A 60 -26.59 -25.01 1.39
C VAL A 60 -27.13 -23.85 0.55
N ASP A 61 -28.31 -23.34 0.85
CA ASP A 61 -28.88 -22.19 0.14
C ASP A 61 -28.13 -20.90 0.47
N MET A 62 -27.71 -20.68 1.72
CA MET A 62 -26.81 -19.58 2.07
C MET A 62 -25.48 -19.68 1.30
N LEU A 63 -24.90 -20.88 1.19
CA LEU A 63 -23.67 -21.10 0.43
C LEU A 63 -23.89 -20.86 -1.08
N ARG A 64 -25.03 -21.30 -1.64
CA ARG A 64 -25.41 -21.01 -3.04
C ARG A 64 -25.57 -19.52 -3.30
N PHE A 65 -26.24 -18.78 -2.41
CA PHE A 65 -26.40 -17.33 -2.55
C PHE A 65 -25.06 -16.60 -2.41
N ILE A 66 -24.16 -17.03 -1.52
CA ILE A 66 -22.81 -16.47 -1.40
C ILE A 66 -22.01 -16.73 -2.68
N VAL A 67 -22.04 -17.96 -3.21
CA VAL A 67 -21.35 -18.30 -4.46
C VAL A 67 -21.92 -17.49 -5.64
N LEU A 68 -23.25 -17.39 -5.77
CA LEU A 68 -23.90 -16.57 -6.79
C LEU A 68 -23.55 -15.09 -6.64
N ALA A 69 -23.56 -14.56 -5.42
CA ALA A 69 -23.18 -13.18 -5.16
C ALA A 69 -21.71 -12.93 -5.54
N ILE A 70 -20.79 -13.83 -5.19
CA ILE A 70 -19.37 -13.74 -5.58
C ILE A 70 -19.23 -13.79 -7.11
N LEU A 71 -19.88 -14.74 -7.79
CA LEU A 71 -19.82 -14.88 -9.24
C LEU A 71 -20.39 -13.65 -9.97
N THR A 72 -21.54 -13.15 -9.52
CA THR A 72 -22.19 -11.98 -10.11
C THR A 72 -21.35 -10.72 -9.88
N SER A 73 -20.82 -10.58 -8.67
CA SER A 73 -19.97 -9.44 -8.29
C SER A 73 -18.63 -9.48 -9.05
N SER A 74 -17.97 -10.63 -9.17
CA SER A 74 -16.75 -10.82 -9.96
C SER A 74 -16.98 -10.62 -11.45
N GLY A 75 -18.11 -11.10 -11.99
CA GLY A 75 -18.51 -10.89 -13.38
C GLY A 75 -18.77 -9.41 -13.69
N LEU A 76 -19.48 -8.71 -12.81
CA LEU A 76 -19.72 -7.28 -12.94
C LEU A 76 -18.42 -6.46 -12.82
N SER A 77 -17.51 -6.85 -11.92
CA SER A 77 -16.16 -6.25 -11.81
C SER A 77 -15.36 -6.45 -13.10
N TYR A 78 -15.43 -7.63 -13.74
CA TYR A 78 -14.75 -7.88 -15.00
C TYR A 78 -15.32 -7.03 -16.15
N LEU A 79 -16.65 -6.89 -16.22
CA LEU A 79 -17.31 -6.07 -17.24
C LEU A 79 -16.98 -4.58 -17.11
N ILE A 80 -16.84 -4.08 -15.88
CA ILE A 80 -16.55 -2.66 -15.61
C ILE A 80 -15.06 -2.35 -15.71
N THR A 81 -14.19 -3.21 -15.18
CA THR A 81 -12.75 -2.91 -15.02
C THR A 81 -11.88 -3.54 -16.12
N GLN A 82 -12.39 -4.51 -16.89
CA GLN A 82 -11.68 -5.28 -17.96
C GLN A 82 -10.31 -5.89 -17.60
N GLU A 83 -9.85 -5.74 -16.36
CA GLU A 83 -8.47 -6.06 -15.96
C GLU A 83 -8.40 -7.10 -14.83
N SER A 84 -9.48 -7.41 -14.09
CA SER A 84 -9.40 -8.31 -12.91
C SER A 84 -10.74 -8.91 -12.43
N PHE A 85 -10.73 -10.20 -12.06
CA PHE A 85 -11.87 -10.90 -11.42
C PHE A 85 -12.00 -10.67 -9.90
N THR A 86 -10.98 -10.08 -9.25
CA THR A 86 -10.87 -9.96 -7.78
C THR A 86 -10.79 -8.51 -7.29
N TRP A 87 -11.43 -7.53 -7.94
CA TRP A 87 -11.37 -6.11 -7.53
C TRP A 87 -9.95 -5.54 -7.41
N GLY A 88 -9.01 -6.06 -8.22
CA GLY A 88 -7.59 -5.69 -8.13
C GLY A 88 -6.86 -6.21 -6.88
N TYR A 89 -7.49 -7.06 -6.07
CA TYR A 89 -6.88 -7.68 -4.90
C TYR A 89 -5.82 -8.71 -5.33
N LYS A 90 -4.59 -8.54 -4.84
CA LYS A 90 -3.42 -9.39 -5.11
C LYS A 90 -3.07 -10.22 -3.88
N PRO A 91 -3.74 -11.37 -3.64
CA PRO A 91 -3.57 -12.17 -2.42
C PRO A 91 -2.13 -12.66 -2.25
N TRP A 92 -1.44 -13.00 -3.33
CA TRP A 92 -0.07 -13.51 -3.30
C TRP A 92 0.96 -12.49 -2.78
N ALA A 93 0.88 -11.22 -3.18
CA ALA A 93 1.80 -10.17 -2.68
C ALA A 93 1.64 -9.96 -1.17
N LYS A 94 0.40 -9.98 -0.67
CA LYS A 94 0.11 -9.88 0.76
C LYS A 94 0.45 -11.14 1.53
N PHE A 95 0.36 -12.33 0.91
CA PHE A 95 0.77 -13.59 1.52
C PHE A 95 2.29 -13.63 1.76
N HIS A 96 3.10 -13.18 0.79
CA HIS A 96 4.55 -13.05 1.00
C HIS A 96 4.86 -12.05 2.12
N ALA A 97 4.25 -10.86 2.09
CA ALA A 97 4.42 -9.87 3.16
C ALA A 97 4.01 -10.40 4.55
N MET A 98 2.90 -11.13 4.63
CA MET A 98 2.42 -11.77 5.87
C MET A 98 3.38 -12.86 6.35
N ARG A 99 3.94 -13.67 5.44
CA ARG A 99 4.96 -14.67 5.76
C ARG A 99 6.23 -14.05 6.36
N HIS A 100 6.61 -12.85 5.89
CA HIS A 100 7.72 -12.09 6.47
C HIS A 100 7.37 -11.49 7.83
N TYR A 101 6.15 -10.98 7.99
CA TYR A 101 5.67 -10.47 9.27
C TYR A 101 5.79 -11.52 10.40
N PHE A 102 5.46 -12.78 10.11
CA PHE A 102 5.60 -13.88 11.08
C PHE A 102 7.04 -14.36 11.31
N ARG A 103 7.96 -14.15 10.35
CA ARG A 103 9.38 -14.55 10.48
C ARG A 103 10.24 -13.52 11.20
N GLY A 104 9.75 -12.29 11.37
CA GLY A 104 10.50 -11.19 11.95
C GLY A 104 11.48 -10.54 10.97
N PRO A 105 12.12 -9.44 11.39
CA PRO A 105 13.04 -8.69 10.52
C PRO A 105 14.34 -9.46 10.27
N ILE A 106 14.78 -9.48 9.02
CA ILE A 106 16.08 -10.06 8.65
C ILE A 106 17.18 -9.01 8.78
N ASN A 107 18.36 -9.44 9.22
CA ASN A 107 19.57 -8.61 9.19
C ASN A 107 20.56 -9.30 8.27
N LEU A 108 20.90 -8.64 7.15
CA LEU A 108 21.83 -9.19 6.17
C LEU A 108 23.06 -8.31 6.06
N THR A 109 24.23 -8.91 5.92
CA THR A 109 25.42 -8.18 5.50
C THR A 109 25.38 -7.89 4.00
N PRO A 110 26.17 -6.93 3.48
CA PRO A 110 26.26 -6.67 2.04
C PRO A 110 26.54 -7.93 1.20
N SER A 111 27.45 -8.80 1.65
CA SER A 111 27.77 -10.06 0.96
C SER A 111 26.59 -11.05 0.98
N GLN A 112 25.84 -11.12 2.08
CA GLN A 112 24.63 -11.93 2.16
C GLN A 112 23.51 -11.36 1.29
N LEU A 113 23.35 -10.04 1.27
CA LEU A 113 22.37 -9.35 0.44
C LEU A 113 22.63 -9.61 -1.06
N ALA A 114 23.88 -9.69 -1.49
CA ALA A 114 24.28 -9.96 -2.87
C ALA A 114 23.73 -11.28 -3.44
N LEU A 115 23.39 -12.25 -2.58
CA LEU A 115 22.77 -13.51 -2.99
C LEU A 115 21.32 -13.33 -3.47
N TYR A 116 20.65 -12.25 -3.06
CA TYR A 116 19.25 -11.95 -3.37
C TYR A 116 19.10 -11.00 -4.57
N ASN A 117 19.93 -11.20 -5.60
CA ASN A 117 19.94 -10.40 -6.82
C ASN A 117 18.92 -10.87 -7.89
N GLY A 118 18.20 -11.97 -7.63
CA GLY A 118 17.22 -12.56 -8.54
C GLY A 118 17.77 -13.51 -9.61
N THR A 119 19.07 -13.85 -9.58
CA THR A 119 19.62 -14.89 -10.49
C THR A 119 19.16 -16.29 -10.11
N ASP A 120 18.89 -16.53 -8.82
CA ASP A 120 18.31 -17.77 -8.34
C ASP A 120 16.77 -17.63 -8.22
N PRO A 121 15.98 -18.35 -9.03
CA PRO A 121 14.51 -18.29 -8.98
C PRO A 121 13.90 -18.78 -7.67
N SER A 122 14.66 -19.52 -6.85
CA SER A 122 14.21 -20.01 -5.54
C SER A 122 14.30 -18.96 -4.43
N LEU A 123 15.07 -17.89 -4.66
CA LEU A 123 15.28 -16.80 -3.71
C LEU A 123 14.43 -15.57 -4.08
N PRO A 124 13.95 -14.82 -3.08
CA PRO A 124 13.34 -13.52 -3.32
C PRO A 124 14.39 -12.51 -3.82
N ILE A 125 13.92 -11.45 -4.47
CA ILE A 125 14.76 -10.35 -4.94
C ILE A 125 14.72 -9.25 -3.90
N TYR A 126 15.88 -8.93 -3.33
CA TYR A 126 16.02 -7.87 -2.33
C TYR A 126 16.78 -6.68 -2.89
N LEU A 127 16.47 -5.52 -2.33
CA LEU A 127 17.14 -4.26 -2.61
C LEU A 127 17.26 -3.51 -1.29
N ALA A 128 18.40 -2.85 -1.06
CA ALA A 128 18.56 -1.98 0.10
C ALA A 128 18.59 -0.50 -0.31
N VAL A 129 17.89 0.31 0.49
CA VAL A 129 17.91 1.78 0.40
C VAL A 129 18.01 2.34 1.80
N ASN A 130 19.02 3.17 2.04
CA ASN A 130 19.27 3.83 3.33
C ASN A 130 19.29 2.82 4.50
N GLY A 131 20.06 1.74 4.34
CA GLY A 131 20.23 0.65 5.30
C GLY A 131 19.01 -0.25 5.51
N THR A 132 17.91 -0.02 4.79
CA THR A 132 16.67 -0.81 4.92
C THR A 132 16.49 -1.71 3.72
N ILE A 133 16.19 -2.99 3.97
CA ILE A 133 15.99 -4.00 2.94
C ILE A 133 14.50 -4.09 2.60
N PHE A 134 14.21 -4.00 1.30
CA PHE A 134 12.88 -4.15 0.72
C PHE A 134 12.82 -5.40 -0.15
N ASP A 135 11.71 -6.14 -0.04
CA ASP A 135 11.38 -7.21 -0.98
C ASP A 135 10.78 -6.61 -2.24
N VAL A 136 11.49 -6.78 -3.35
CA VAL A 136 11.10 -6.31 -4.68
C VAL A 136 10.78 -7.45 -5.64
N THR A 137 10.54 -8.67 -5.12
CA THR A 137 10.22 -9.87 -5.91
C THR A 137 8.98 -9.67 -6.78
N SER A 138 7.95 -8.98 -6.29
CA SER A 138 6.77 -8.62 -7.09
C SER A 138 7.09 -7.71 -8.29
N GLY A 139 8.25 -7.05 -8.25
CA GLY A 139 8.81 -6.20 -9.29
C GLY A 139 9.88 -6.90 -10.13
N ALA A 140 9.91 -8.24 -10.19
CA ALA A 140 10.92 -9.00 -10.94
C ALA A 140 11.11 -8.56 -12.40
N ARG A 141 10.07 -8.01 -13.05
CA ARG A 141 10.20 -7.42 -14.40
C ARG A 141 11.16 -6.21 -14.50
N PHE A 142 11.45 -5.56 -13.37
CA PHE A 142 12.32 -4.39 -13.28
C PHE A 142 13.68 -4.72 -12.66
N TYR A 143 13.70 -5.63 -11.68
CA TYR A 143 14.91 -5.95 -10.89
C TYR A 143 15.48 -7.34 -11.16
N GLY A 144 14.75 -8.21 -11.86
CA GLY A 144 15.22 -9.53 -12.23
C GLY A 144 16.34 -9.49 -13.28
N PRO A 145 17.02 -10.62 -13.52
CA PRO A 145 18.14 -10.69 -14.46
C PRO A 145 17.79 -10.14 -15.84
N GLY A 146 18.63 -9.25 -16.37
CA GLY A 146 18.43 -8.62 -17.68
C GLY A 146 17.44 -7.44 -17.70
N ALA A 147 16.79 -7.12 -16.58
CA ALA A 147 15.92 -5.95 -16.49
C ALA A 147 16.72 -4.65 -16.25
N ALA A 148 16.10 -3.50 -16.55
CA ALA A 148 16.77 -2.20 -16.51
C ALA A 148 17.36 -1.82 -15.14
N TYR A 149 16.71 -2.24 -14.04
CA TYR A 149 17.13 -1.94 -12.68
C TYR A 149 17.77 -3.15 -11.98
N HIS A 150 18.17 -4.18 -12.73
CA HIS A 150 18.77 -5.40 -12.18
C HIS A 150 20.00 -5.13 -11.32
N TYR A 151 20.83 -4.15 -11.69
CA TYR A 151 22.03 -3.81 -10.94
C TYR A 151 21.75 -3.32 -9.52
N ALA A 152 20.55 -2.81 -9.23
CA ALA A 152 20.16 -2.44 -7.88
C ALA A 152 19.82 -3.68 -7.03
N ALA A 153 19.43 -4.79 -7.63
CA ALA A 153 19.09 -6.02 -6.91
C ALA A 153 20.32 -6.60 -6.18
N GLY A 154 20.08 -7.09 -4.96
CA GLY A 154 21.09 -7.66 -4.08
C GLY A 154 22.12 -6.67 -3.54
N CYS A 155 21.91 -5.36 -3.66
CA CYS A 155 22.88 -4.39 -3.15
C CYS A 155 22.20 -3.17 -2.52
N GLU A 156 22.99 -2.41 -1.75
CA GLU A 156 22.58 -1.09 -1.26
C GLU A 156 23.07 -0.02 -2.24
N ALA A 157 22.25 0.31 -3.24
CA ALA A 157 22.63 1.17 -4.36
C ALA A 157 22.30 2.66 -4.11
N ASN A 158 22.51 3.18 -2.89
CA ASN A 158 22.14 4.55 -2.51
C ASN A 158 22.71 5.59 -3.47
N ARG A 159 23.97 5.41 -3.87
CA ARG A 159 24.66 6.31 -4.79
C ARG A 159 24.00 6.31 -6.18
N ALA A 160 23.78 5.13 -6.77
CA ALA A 160 23.13 4.98 -8.06
C ALA A 160 21.71 5.56 -8.11
N PHE A 161 20.94 5.50 -7.02
CA PHE A 161 19.61 6.12 -6.99
C PHE A 161 19.65 7.65 -7.17
N ILE A 162 20.75 8.29 -6.75
CA ILE A 162 20.91 9.73 -6.87
C ILE A 162 21.59 10.10 -8.19
N THR A 163 22.63 9.36 -8.59
CA THR A 163 23.40 9.64 -9.80
C THR A 163 22.75 9.13 -11.09
N GLY A 164 21.83 8.16 -10.97
CA GLY A 164 21.23 7.44 -12.10
C GLY A 164 22.13 6.38 -12.73
N CYS A 165 23.34 6.18 -12.19
CA CYS A 165 24.36 5.29 -12.74
C CYS A 165 24.35 3.92 -12.07
N PHE A 166 23.35 3.10 -12.41
CA PHE A 166 23.14 1.80 -11.76
C PHE A 166 24.23 0.76 -12.02
N GLN A 167 25.04 0.90 -13.07
CA GLN A 167 26.12 -0.04 -13.36
C GLN A 167 27.37 0.23 -12.53
N GLU A 168 27.75 1.50 -12.39
CA GLU A 168 28.99 1.91 -11.75
C GLU A 168 28.81 2.22 -10.25
N ASP A 169 27.70 2.87 -9.87
CA ASP A 169 27.50 3.42 -8.52
C ASP A 169 26.71 2.47 -7.59
N ARG A 170 27.04 1.18 -7.62
CA ARG A 170 26.40 0.12 -6.81
C ARG A 170 26.89 0.08 -5.35
N THR A 171 27.00 1.24 -4.72
CA THR A 171 27.56 1.41 -3.36
C THR A 171 26.65 2.26 -2.48
N PRO A 172 26.66 2.03 -1.15
CA PRO A 172 26.01 2.92 -0.19
C PRO A 172 26.73 4.26 -0.02
N ASP A 173 27.97 4.42 -0.52
CA ASP A 173 28.80 5.62 -0.32
C ASP A 173 28.28 6.85 -1.08
N LEU A 174 27.88 7.86 -0.32
CA LEU A 174 27.35 9.13 -0.84
C LEU A 174 28.41 10.22 -1.02
N ARG A 175 29.67 9.99 -0.64
CA ARG A 175 30.74 10.99 -0.75
C ARG A 175 30.94 11.38 -2.22
N GLY A 176 31.02 12.68 -2.50
CA GLY A 176 31.19 13.21 -3.85
C GLY A 176 29.90 13.33 -4.66
N VAL A 177 28.78 12.73 -4.22
CA VAL A 177 27.47 12.89 -4.89
C VAL A 177 26.97 14.33 -4.78
N GLU A 178 27.37 15.06 -3.74
CA GLU A 178 27.04 16.47 -3.57
C GLU A 178 27.49 17.34 -4.75
N LEU A 179 28.52 16.93 -5.50
CA LEU A 179 28.96 17.63 -6.70
C LEU A 179 27.88 17.68 -7.79
N LEU A 180 26.92 16.75 -7.79
CA LEU A 180 25.78 16.74 -8.71
C LEU A 180 24.94 18.02 -8.59
N TYR A 181 24.81 18.54 -7.37
CA TYR A 181 24.01 19.73 -7.06
C TYR A 181 24.83 21.03 -7.04
N ILE A 182 26.14 20.95 -7.27
CA ILE A 182 27.04 22.11 -7.29
C ILE A 182 27.31 22.49 -8.75
N PRO A 183 26.98 23.74 -9.15
CA PRO A 183 27.20 24.20 -10.50
C PRO A 183 28.65 24.10 -10.95
N ILE A 184 28.84 23.76 -12.23
CA ILE A 184 30.16 23.81 -12.88
C ILE A 184 30.54 25.28 -13.06
N GLU A 185 31.77 25.60 -12.65
CA GLU A 185 32.38 26.92 -12.84
C GLU A 185 32.93 27.02 -14.27
N ASP A 186 32.05 27.31 -15.24
CA ASP A 186 32.37 27.35 -16.67
C ASP A 186 32.55 28.78 -17.22
N CYS A 187 32.23 29.80 -16.42
CA CYS A 187 32.32 31.20 -16.81
C CYS A 187 33.74 31.63 -17.26
N GLU A 188 34.79 30.95 -16.81
CA GLU A 188 36.17 31.22 -17.25
C GLU A 188 36.39 30.85 -18.72
N GLU A 189 35.81 29.72 -19.16
CA GLU A 189 35.98 29.12 -20.48
C GLU A 189 35.06 29.76 -21.54
N THR A 190 33.84 30.18 -21.16
CA THR A 190 32.83 30.73 -22.09
C THR A 190 33.17 32.12 -22.67
N GLY A 191 34.34 32.68 -22.38
CA GLY A 191 34.69 34.05 -22.76
C GLY A 191 33.81 35.10 -22.06
N TYR A 192 34.10 36.38 -22.30
CA TYR A 192 33.47 37.53 -21.62
C TYR A 192 32.01 37.79 -22.06
N SER A 193 31.48 37.01 -23.02
CA SER A 193 30.20 37.28 -23.70
C SER A 193 28.97 36.61 -23.07
N ALA A 194 29.15 35.74 -22.06
CA ALA A 194 28.03 35.13 -21.34
C ALA A 194 27.53 36.08 -20.26
N ALA A 195 26.25 36.48 -20.35
CA ALA A 195 25.63 37.43 -19.44
C ALA A 195 25.71 36.94 -17.97
N GLY A 196 26.16 37.81 -17.06
CA GLY A 196 26.41 37.49 -15.64
C GLY A 196 27.75 36.79 -15.31
N CYS A 197 28.51 36.30 -16.29
CA CYS A 197 29.83 35.70 -16.04
C CYS A 197 30.95 36.75 -15.82
N GLU A 198 30.75 38.00 -16.22
CA GLU A 198 31.70 39.10 -15.96
C GLU A 198 31.82 39.41 -14.46
N GLU A 199 30.67 39.60 -13.79
CA GLU A 199 30.63 39.76 -12.32
C GLU A 199 31.30 38.58 -11.62
N GLU A 200 31.10 37.36 -12.13
CA GLU A 200 31.71 36.15 -11.57
C GLU A 200 33.24 36.17 -11.63
N LYS A 201 33.81 36.69 -12.72
CA LYS A 201 35.27 36.81 -12.87
C LYS A 201 35.85 37.83 -11.90
N LEU A 202 35.14 38.94 -11.68
CA LEU A 202 35.57 40.02 -10.79
C LEU A 202 35.41 39.69 -9.29
N MET A 203 34.62 38.67 -8.95
CA MET A 203 34.37 38.26 -7.56
C MET A 203 35.66 37.79 -6.84
N PRO A 204 35.95 38.29 -5.61
CA PRO A 204 37.11 37.88 -4.84
C PRO A 204 37.13 36.37 -4.52
N ALA A 205 38.32 35.77 -4.49
CA ALA A 205 38.48 34.33 -4.21
C ALA A 205 37.92 33.90 -2.84
N ALA A 206 38.01 34.77 -1.82
CA ALA A 206 37.45 34.52 -0.50
C ALA A 206 35.91 34.43 -0.52
N GLU A 207 35.26 35.26 -1.34
CA GLU A 207 33.81 35.24 -1.50
C GLU A 207 33.35 34.00 -2.28
N LYS A 208 34.07 33.65 -3.35
CA LYS A 208 33.85 32.38 -4.09
C LYS A 208 33.96 31.16 -3.17
N LYS A 209 34.95 31.15 -2.26
CA LYS A 209 35.10 30.09 -1.25
C LYS A 209 33.90 30.03 -0.31
N LYS A 210 33.47 31.17 0.24
CA LYS A 210 32.29 31.25 1.14
C LYS A 210 31.02 30.77 0.45
N ARG A 211 30.81 31.15 -0.82
CA ARG A 211 29.69 30.65 -1.63
C ARG A 211 29.77 29.14 -1.81
N ARG A 212 30.92 28.60 -2.20
CA ARG A 212 31.13 27.17 -2.41
C ARG A 212 30.83 26.36 -1.15
N GLU A 213 31.25 26.84 0.01
CA GLU A 213 30.92 26.20 1.29
C GLU A 213 29.41 26.22 1.57
N ALA A 214 28.72 27.30 1.26
CA ALA A 214 27.26 27.39 1.40
C ALA A 214 26.52 26.48 0.40
N GLU A 215 26.94 26.45 -0.85
CA GLU A 215 26.43 25.55 -1.89
C GLU A 215 26.65 24.09 -1.50
N LEU A 216 27.84 23.74 -0.98
CA LEU A 216 28.15 22.40 -0.49
C LEU A 216 27.24 21.97 0.66
N ARG A 217 26.95 22.86 1.61
CA ARG A 217 26.00 22.58 2.71
C ARG A 217 24.59 22.31 2.17
N LYS A 218 24.12 23.12 1.21
CA LYS A 218 22.82 22.91 0.54
C LYS A 218 22.81 21.60 -0.25
N ALA A 219 23.86 21.32 -1.00
CA ALA A 219 24.02 20.10 -1.79
C ALA A 219 23.93 18.83 -0.93
N LYS A 220 24.60 18.80 0.23
CA LYS A 220 24.48 17.68 1.19
C LYS A 220 23.04 17.46 1.65
N VAL A 221 22.29 18.54 1.89
CA VAL A 221 20.86 18.44 2.25
C VAL A 221 20.04 17.90 1.08
N TYR A 222 20.32 18.33 -0.16
CA TYR A 222 19.64 17.80 -1.34
C TYR A 222 19.90 16.32 -1.59
N VAL A 223 21.15 15.86 -1.43
CA VAL A 223 21.52 14.43 -1.50
C VAL A 223 20.69 13.63 -0.50
N GLN A 224 20.62 14.07 0.75
CA GLN A 224 19.85 13.37 1.79
C GLN A 224 18.35 13.35 1.49
N LYS A 225 17.79 14.47 1.02
CA LYS A 225 16.38 14.54 0.60
C LYS A 225 16.07 13.63 -0.59
N ALA A 226 16.99 13.53 -1.56
CA ALA A 226 16.83 12.65 -2.71
C ALA A 226 16.81 11.18 -2.26
N LEU A 227 17.74 10.78 -1.40
CA LEU A 227 17.77 9.44 -0.83
C LEU A 227 16.51 9.14 0.00
N GLU A 228 16.06 10.09 0.83
CA GLU A 228 14.82 9.95 1.59
C GLU A 228 13.61 9.81 0.67
N GLY A 229 13.58 10.52 -0.46
CA GLY A 229 12.55 10.38 -1.49
C GLY A 229 12.46 8.96 -2.03
N TRP A 230 13.60 8.35 -2.35
CA TRP A 230 13.66 6.95 -2.79
C TRP A 230 13.25 5.98 -1.68
N TYR A 231 13.76 6.15 -0.47
CA TYR A 231 13.33 5.35 0.68
C TYR A 231 11.80 5.40 0.86
N ARG A 232 11.22 6.61 0.81
CA ARG A 232 9.78 6.83 0.95
C ARG A 232 8.99 6.19 -0.19
N PHE A 233 9.53 6.19 -1.41
CA PHE A 233 8.92 5.50 -2.55
C PHE A 233 8.76 4.01 -2.27
N TYR A 234 9.80 3.32 -1.80
CA TYR A 234 9.72 1.90 -1.47
C TYR A 234 8.87 1.62 -0.23
N ASP A 235 8.96 2.48 0.79
CA ASP A 235 8.19 2.34 2.03
C ASP A 235 6.68 2.49 1.82
N LYS A 236 6.26 3.44 0.97
CA LYS A 236 4.84 3.68 0.68
C LYS A 236 4.30 2.85 -0.47
N ASN A 237 5.12 1.99 -1.07
CA ASN A 237 4.68 1.16 -2.19
C ASN A 237 3.74 0.06 -1.70
N ASP A 238 2.72 -0.28 -2.50
CA ASP A 238 1.77 -1.35 -2.20
C ASP A 238 2.33 -2.74 -2.54
N LYS A 239 3.33 -2.81 -3.43
CA LYS A 239 3.93 -4.05 -3.94
C LYS A 239 5.18 -4.44 -3.16
N TYR A 240 5.97 -3.45 -2.77
CA TYR A 240 7.22 -3.66 -2.04
C TYR A 240 6.98 -3.53 -0.54
N PHE A 241 7.67 -4.32 0.26
CA PHE A 241 7.54 -4.26 1.71
C PHE A 241 8.90 -4.40 2.40
N LYS A 242 9.01 -3.80 3.57
CA LYS A 242 10.20 -3.85 4.41
C LYS A 242 10.39 -5.26 4.96
N VAL A 243 11.56 -5.83 4.76
CA VAL A 243 11.92 -7.14 5.30
C VAL A 243 12.98 -7.07 6.39
N GLY A 244 13.82 -6.04 6.39
CA GLY A 244 15.01 -6.07 7.24
C GLY A 244 15.90 -4.85 7.16
N LYS A 245 17.12 -5.01 7.69
CA LYS A 245 18.18 -4.01 7.64
C LYS A 245 19.49 -4.59 7.15
N VAL A 246 20.27 -3.75 6.50
CA VAL A 246 21.67 -4.07 6.17
C VAL A 246 22.50 -3.80 7.42
N ILE A 247 23.25 -4.81 7.85
CA ILE A 247 24.22 -4.68 8.93
C ILE A 247 25.64 -4.64 8.36
N PRO A 248 26.58 -3.90 8.98
CA PRO A 248 27.97 -3.92 8.55
C PRO A 248 28.54 -5.35 8.59
N GLU A 249 29.47 -5.64 7.69
CA GLU A 249 30.20 -6.90 7.74
C GLU A 249 30.95 -7.05 9.07
N PRO A 250 31.00 -8.26 9.66
CA PRO A 250 31.62 -8.52 10.96
C PRO A 250 33.14 -8.31 10.95
N ASP A 251 33.78 -8.37 9.78
CA ASP A 251 35.21 -8.09 9.58
C ASP A 251 35.51 -6.59 9.36
N GLY A 252 34.49 -5.74 9.41
CA GLY A 252 34.59 -4.31 9.16
C GLY A 252 34.78 -3.94 7.69
N ALA A 253 34.66 -4.88 6.74
CA ALA A 253 34.85 -4.61 5.31
C ALA A 253 33.90 -3.51 4.79
N GLY A 254 32.67 -3.45 5.30
CA GLY A 254 31.72 -2.38 4.95
C GLY A 254 32.14 -0.97 5.42
N LEU A 255 32.95 -0.85 6.47
CA LEU A 255 33.55 0.45 6.85
C LEU A 255 34.72 0.83 5.93
N LYS A 256 35.48 -0.16 5.44
CA LYS A 256 36.63 0.06 4.55
C LYS A 256 36.24 0.69 3.20
N GLU A 257 35.01 0.48 2.73
CA GLU A 257 34.49 1.16 1.53
C GLU A 257 34.57 2.70 1.65
N THR A 258 34.46 3.23 2.87
CA THR A 258 34.55 4.68 3.14
C THR A 258 35.96 5.19 3.43
N GLU A 259 36.96 4.31 3.52
CA GLU A 259 38.36 4.66 3.79
C GLU A 259 39.17 4.98 2.52
N GLY A 260 38.65 4.59 1.35
CA GLY A 260 39.27 4.87 0.06
C GLY A 260 39.13 6.33 -0.43
N PRO A 261 39.76 6.66 -1.57
CA PRO A 261 39.58 7.97 -2.21
C PRO A 261 38.09 8.23 -2.50
N VAL A 262 37.69 9.49 -2.43
CA VAL A 262 36.29 9.88 -2.68
C VAL A 262 35.89 9.48 -4.10
N PRO A 263 34.82 8.68 -4.29
CA PRO A 263 34.39 8.26 -5.62
C PRO A 263 33.99 9.44 -6.49
N THR A 264 34.51 9.48 -7.73
CA THR A 264 34.12 10.48 -8.72
C THR A 264 32.73 10.20 -9.28
N LEU A 265 32.07 11.22 -9.80
CA LEU A 265 30.79 11.05 -10.50
C LEU A 265 30.99 10.27 -11.82
N CYS A 266 30.04 9.41 -12.16
CA CYS A 266 29.95 8.82 -13.49
C CYS A 266 29.72 9.90 -14.58
N VAL A 267 29.99 9.55 -15.83
CA VAL A 267 29.88 10.47 -16.99
C VAL A 267 28.47 11.05 -17.11
N LEU A 268 27.44 10.21 -16.93
CA LEU A 268 26.04 10.65 -16.99
C LEU A 268 25.75 11.70 -15.91
N ALA A 269 26.05 11.42 -14.63
CA ALA A 269 25.84 12.36 -13.55
C ALA A 269 26.67 13.64 -13.72
N GLN A 270 27.90 13.54 -14.21
CA GLN A 270 28.75 14.69 -14.48
C GLN A 270 28.16 15.60 -15.58
N SER A 271 27.51 15.03 -16.60
CA SER A 271 26.85 15.78 -17.68
C SER A 271 25.55 16.47 -17.25
N GLN A 272 24.89 15.96 -16.21
CA GLN A 272 23.63 16.52 -15.68
C GLN A 272 23.84 17.72 -14.75
N ARG A 273 25.09 18.05 -14.42
CA ARG A 273 25.41 19.15 -13.50
C ARG A 273 25.05 20.49 -14.13
N PRO A 274 24.40 21.39 -13.38
CA PRO A 274 24.06 22.71 -13.89
C PRO A 274 25.33 23.51 -14.19
N LYS A 275 25.33 24.28 -15.26
CA LYS A 275 26.41 25.23 -15.56
C LYS A 275 26.10 26.58 -14.93
N ARG A 276 27.11 27.23 -14.34
CA ARG A 276 26.90 28.53 -13.69
C ARG A 276 26.54 29.61 -14.70
N SER A 277 27.14 29.58 -15.88
CA SER A 277 26.81 30.51 -16.98
C SER A 277 25.32 30.44 -17.37
N GLU A 278 24.78 29.23 -17.53
CA GLU A 278 23.39 28.99 -17.89
C GLU A 278 22.42 29.44 -16.79
N MET A 279 22.76 29.17 -15.51
CA MET A 279 21.93 29.64 -14.39
C MET A 279 21.86 31.16 -14.35
N LYS A 280 22.98 31.86 -14.52
CA LYS A 280 23.00 33.33 -14.54
C LYS A 280 22.22 33.91 -15.71
N LYS A 281 22.34 33.32 -16.90
CA LYS A 281 21.53 33.70 -18.06
C LYS A 281 20.04 33.60 -17.77
N TYR A 282 19.60 32.48 -17.17
CA TYR A 282 18.19 32.30 -16.80
C TYR A 282 17.74 33.31 -15.72
N GLU A 283 18.58 33.58 -14.72
CA GLU A 283 18.29 34.58 -13.68
C GLU A 283 18.13 35.99 -14.25
N GLU A 284 18.97 36.37 -15.22
CA GLU A 284 18.89 37.65 -15.90
C GLU A 284 17.64 37.76 -16.79
N GLU A 285 17.33 36.72 -17.56
CA GLU A 285 16.10 36.65 -18.35
C GLU A 285 14.85 36.74 -17.46
N ARG A 286 14.86 36.05 -16.31
CA ARG A 286 13.76 36.11 -15.34
C ARG A 286 13.61 37.51 -14.75
N ARG A 287 14.72 38.14 -14.34
CA ARG A 287 14.73 39.53 -13.83
C ARG A 287 14.21 40.52 -14.86
N SER A 288 14.58 40.34 -16.14
CA SER A 288 14.09 41.16 -17.24
C SER A 288 12.58 41.02 -17.43
N LYS A 289 12.06 39.79 -17.46
CA LYS A 289 10.62 39.51 -17.57
C LYS A 289 9.82 40.04 -16.39
N GLU A 290 10.33 39.90 -15.17
CA GLU A 290 9.72 40.44 -13.95
C GLU A 290 9.65 41.97 -13.99
N ALA A 291 10.73 42.64 -14.43
CA ALA A 291 10.76 44.09 -14.58
C ALA A 291 9.81 44.59 -15.68
N GLU A 292 9.69 43.87 -16.80
CA GLU A 292 8.73 44.18 -17.86
C GLU A 292 7.29 44.01 -17.37
N MET A 293 6.99 42.90 -16.70
CA MET A 293 5.67 42.64 -16.11
C MET A 293 5.31 43.72 -15.08
N ALA A 294 6.24 44.13 -14.22
CA ALA A 294 6.03 45.20 -13.26
C ALA A 294 5.69 46.54 -13.95
N LYS A 295 6.36 46.88 -15.07
CA LYS A 295 6.06 48.07 -15.88
C LYS A 295 4.67 47.99 -16.51
N VAL A 296 4.27 46.83 -17.03
CA VAL A 296 2.94 46.63 -17.62
C VAL A 296 1.85 46.77 -16.55
N THR A 297 2.06 46.17 -15.38
CA THR A 297 1.13 46.28 -14.25
C THR A 297 0.99 47.72 -13.76
N ALA A 298 2.09 48.45 -13.64
CA ALA A 298 2.07 49.86 -13.25
C ALA A 298 1.31 50.73 -14.26
N ARG A 299 1.48 50.49 -15.57
CA ARG A 299 0.75 51.22 -16.62
C ARG A 299 -0.76 50.92 -16.65
N ARG A 300 -1.20 49.75 -16.20
CA ARG A 300 -2.63 49.39 -16.11
C ARG A 300 -3.32 49.95 -14.87
N ALA A 301 -2.55 50.36 -13.86
CA ALA A 301 -3.07 50.93 -12.62
C ALA A 301 -3.29 52.45 -12.69
N HIS A 302 -2.80 53.10 -13.76
CA HIS A 302 -3.01 54.51 -14.10
C HIS A 302 -4.02 54.64 -15.22
#